data_AF-A0A926KAX6-F1
#
_entry.id   AF-A0A926KAX6-F1
#
_cell.length_a   1.000
_cell.length_b   1.000
_cell.length_c   1.000
_cell.angle_alpha   90.00
_cell.angle_beta   90.00
_cell.angle_gamma   90.00
#
_symmetry.space_group_name_H-M   'P 1'
#
loop_
_entity.id
_entity.type
_entity.pdbx_description
1 polymer ?
#
loop_
_entity_poly.entity_id
_entity_poly.type
_entity_poly.pdbx_seq_one_letter_code
_entity_poly.pdbx_strand_id
1 'polypeptide(L)'
;MSEMQNRAENQVLALSTDRLQPRIQRIGSQDIEITFLGPNTNGQPTWIMWNANEPHLIGMLMQGKMGYHFEQRTSVGVDRFENMSLNRVQRVLGG
;
A
#
# COMPACT_ATOMS: atom_id res chain seq x y z
N MET A 1 -14.80 5.83 -33.11
CA MET A 1 -13.81 5.03 -32.35
C MET A 1 -13.34 5.89 -31.18
N SER A 2 -14.10 5.89 -30.09
CA SER A 2 -13.75 6.63 -28.88
C SER A 2 -13.10 5.64 -27.93
N GLU A 3 -11.78 5.55 -27.97
CA GLU A 3 -10.98 4.91 -26.92
C GLU A 3 -11.01 5.79 -25.66
N MET A 4 -12.18 5.92 -25.04
CA MET A 4 -12.24 6.10 -23.60
C MET A 4 -11.86 4.76 -22.99
N GLN A 5 -10.56 4.50 -22.93
CA GLN A 5 -10.00 3.43 -22.15
C GLN A 5 -10.53 3.57 -20.72
N ASN A 6 -11.34 2.58 -20.34
CA ASN A 6 -11.68 2.12 -19.01
C ASN A 6 -10.57 2.35 -17.96
N ARG A 7 -10.33 3.60 -17.55
CA ARG A 7 -9.28 3.98 -16.58
C ARG A 7 -9.69 3.78 -15.12
N ALA A 8 -10.87 3.20 -14.87
CA ALA A 8 -11.44 3.09 -13.54
C ALA A 8 -11.41 1.68 -12.91
N GLU A 9 -11.06 0.61 -13.64
CA GLU A 9 -11.35 -0.75 -13.13
C GLU A 9 -10.16 -1.65 -12.79
N ASN A 10 -8.90 -1.25 -12.99
CA ASN A 10 -7.76 -2.10 -12.60
C ASN A 10 -6.43 -1.32 -12.52
N GLN A 11 -6.37 -0.25 -11.73
CA GLN A 11 -5.06 0.28 -11.35
C GLN A 11 -4.38 -0.71 -10.40
N VAL A 12 -3.66 -1.68 -10.96
CA VAL A 12 -2.72 -2.52 -10.22
C VAL A 12 -1.76 -1.58 -9.49
N LEU A 13 -1.65 -1.74 -8.16
CA LEU A 13 -0.72 -0.95 -7.35
C LEU A 13 0.70 -1.17 -7.89
N ALA A 14 1.27 -0.20 -8.58
CA ALA A 14 2.67 -0.24 -8.97
C ALA A 14 3.50 0.37 -7.84
N LEU A 15 3.98 -0.48 -6.92
CA LEU A 15 4.82 -0.05 -5.81
C LEU A 15 6.20 0.36 -6.33
N SER A 16 6.49 1.67 -6.29
CA SER A 16 7.83 2.17 -6.60
C SER A 16 8.85 1.59 -5.62
N THR A 17 10.06 1.33 -6.11
CA THR A 17 11.23 0.90 -5.33
C THR A 17 12.31 1.98 -5.25
N ASP A 18 11.94 3.23 -5.58
CA ASP A 18 12.81 4.38 -5.40
C ASP A 18 12.89 4.69 -3.90
N ARG A 19 14.04 4.40 -3.30
CA ARG A 19 14.23 4.50 -1.84
C ARG A 19 14.00 5.92 -1.36
N LEU A 20 13.22 6.03 -0.27
CA LEU A 20 12.97 7.29 0.44
C LEU A 20 12.42 8.40 -0.46
N GLN A 21 11.76 8.04 -1.57
CA GLN A 21 11.05 8.96 -2.42
C GLN A 21 9.55 8.73 -2.25
N PRO A 22 8.85 9.55 -1.44
CA PRO A 22 7.42 9.40 -1.27
C PRO A 22 6.67 9.66 -2.56
N ARG A 23 5.66 8.84 -2.83
CA ARG A 23 4.75 9.02 -3.96
C ARG A 23 3.32 8.92 -3.47
N ILE A 24 2.52 9.91 -3.84
CA ILE A 24 1.08 9.90 -3.57
C ILE A 24 0.39 9.08 -4.67
N GLN A 25 -0.38 8.08 -4.26
CA GLN A 25 -1.20 7.28 -5.13
C GLN A 25 -2.65 7.29 -4.66
N ARG A 26 -3.58 7.53 -5.58
CA ARG A 26 -5.02 7.40 -5.32
C ARG A 26 -5.39 5.92 -5.25
N ILE A 27 -5.92 5.49 -4.11
CA ILE A 27 -6.45 4.13 -3.89
C ILE A 27 -7.89 4.28 -3.40
N GLY A 28 -8.85 3.81 -4.20
CA GLY A 28 -10.26 4.11 -3.94
C GLY A 28 -10.52 5.62 -3.93
N SER A 29 -11.08 6.13 -2.84
CA SER A 29 -11.28 7.58 -2.63
C SER A 29 -10.10 8.28 -1.95
N GLN A 30 -9.13 7.52 -1.42
CA GLN A 30 -8.06 8.02 -0.54
C GLN A 30 -6.78 8.32 -1.31
N ASP A 31 -6.12 9.43 -0.96
CA ASP A 31 -4.74 9.69 -1.36
C ASP A 31 -3.79 9.07 -0.34
N ILE A 32 -3.07 8.03 -0.77
CA ILE A 32 -2.13 7.30 0.07
C ILE A 32 -0.71 7.66 -0.34
N GLU A 33 0.07 8.16 0.60
CA GLU A 33 1.50 8.33 0.43
C GLU A 33 2.19 6.99 0.64
N ILE A 34 2.95 6.55 -0.36
CA ILE A 34 3.69 5.29 -0.35
C ILE A 34 5.17 5.62 -0.48
N THR A 35 5.96 5.14 0.47
CA THR A 35 7.41 5.30 0.46
C THR A 35 8.10 3.95 0.57
N PHE A 36 9.01 3.65 -0.35
CA PHE A 36 9.86 2.46 -0.24
C PHE A 36 11.00 2.68 0.76
N LEU A 37 11.08 1.82 1.76
CA LEU A 37 12.12 1.86 2.79
C LEU A 37 13.35 1.04 2.38
N GLY A 38 13.18 0.04 1.51
CA GLY A 38 14.22 -0.92 1.17
C GLY A 38 13.90 -2.33 1.67
N PRO A 39 14.85 -3.26 1.51
CA PRO A 39 14.77 -4.59 2.10
C PRO A 39 14.84 -4.54 3.63
N ASN A 40 14.00 -5.33 4.32
CA ASN A 40 14.09 -5.54 5.77
C ASN A 40 15.25 -6.49 6.14
N THR A 41 15.35 -6.86 7.41
CA THR A 41 16.39 -7.78 7.93
C THR A 41 16.35 -9.18 7.29
N ASN A 42 15.21 -9.56 6.71
CA ASN A 42 15.04 -10.81 5.97
C ASN A 42 15.27 -10.64 4.44
N GLY A 43 15.72 -9.47 4.00
CA GLY A 43 15.94 -9.16 2.58
C GLY A 43 14.66 -8.85 1.80
N GLN A 44 13.52 -8.64 2.46
CA GLN A 44 12.23 -8.46 1.81
C GLN A 44 11.92 -6.98 1.57
N PRO A 45 11.54 -6.58 0.34
CA PRO A 45 11.07 -5.22 0.05
C PRO A 45 9.99 -4.75 1.02
N THR A 46 10.17 -3.54 1.57
CA THR A 46 9.30 -2.96 2.58
C THR A 46 8.92 -1.53 2.20
N TRP A 47 7.65 -1.21 2.40
CA TRP A 47 7.05 0.11 2.19
C TRP A 47 6.35 0.57 3.45
N ILE A 48 6.30 1.88 3.63
CA ILE A 48 5.41 2.55 4.57
C ILE A 48 4.34 3.28 3.76
N MET A 49 3.12 3.26 4.28
CA MET A 49 1.92 3.77 3.63
C MET A 49 1.11 4.58 4.63
N TRP A 50 0.66 5.77 4.28
CA TRP A 50 -0.22 6.52 5.18
C TRP A 50 -1.12 7.50 4.42
N ASN A 51 -2.26 7.79 5.01
CA ASN A 51 -3.17 8.85 4.59
C ASN A 51 -2.90 10.10 5.43
N ALA A 52 -2.55 11.23 4.80
CA ALA A 52 -2.30 12.48 5.52
C ALA A 52 -3.54 13.00 6.27
N ASN A 53 -4.74 12.66 5.79
CA ASN A 53 -5.99 13.05 6.44
C ASN A 53 -6.34 12.15 7.64
N GLU A 54 -5.71 10.97 7.73
CA GLU A 54 -5.94 9.98 8.78
C GLU A 54 -4.59 9.51 9.34
N PRO A 55 -3.84 10.40 10.04
CA PRO A 55 -2.45 10.13 10.43
C PRO A 55 -2.30 8.98 11.44
N HIS A 56 -3.40 8.52 12.03
CA HIS A 56 -3.43 7.36 12.90
C HIS A 56 -3.42 6.03 12.12
N LEU A 57 -3.69 6.04 10.82
CA LEU A 57 -3.77 4.87 9.93
C LEU A 57 -2.47 4.64 9.14
N ILE A 58 -1.34 4.62 9.84
CA ILE A 58 -0.05 4.32 9.22
C ILE A 58 0.10 2.80 9.06
N GLY A 59 0.37 2.37 7.84
CA GLY A 59 0.61 0.99 7.46
C GLY A 59 2.05 0.71 7.06
N MET A 60 2.54 -0.48 7.36
CA MET A 60 3.77 -1.04 6.84
C MET A 60 3.44 -2.26 6.00
N LEU A 61 3.92 -2.26 4.76
CA LEU A 61 3.77 -3.37 3.82
C LEU A 61 5.11 -4.03 3.58
N MET A 62 5.19 -5.34 3.74
CA MET A 62 6.37 -6.15 3.46
C MET A 62 6.04 -7.22 2.42
N GLN A 63 6.96 -7.47 1.48
CA GLN A 63 6.83 -8.58 0.54
C GLN A 63 7.25 -9.90 1.20
N GLY A 64 6.29 -10.75 1.51
CA GLY A 64 6.50 -12.11 2.01
C GLY A 64 6.75 -13.14 0.90
N LYS A 65 6.93 -14.40 1.30
CA LYS A 65 7.16 -15.53 0.36
C LYS A 65 5.91 -15.88 -0.47
N MET A 66 4.71 -15.74 0.11
CA MET A 66 3.44 -16.13 -0.51
C MET A 66 2.51 -14.94 -0.83
N GLY A 67 3.00 -13.71 -0.69
CA GLY A 67 2.19 -12.50 -0.85
C GLY A 67 2.74 -11.36 -0.01
N TYR A 68 1.88 -10.45 0.41
CA TYR A 68 2.26 -9.33 1.25
C TYR A 68 1.83 -9.52 2.71
N HIS A 69 2.67 -9.03 3.62
CA HIS A 69 2.32 -8.82 5.02
C HIS A 69 2.03 -7.34 5.21
N PHE A 70 0.85 -7.01 5.71
CA PHE A 70 0.44 -5.64 5.97
C PHE A 70 0.15 -5.48 7.46
N GLU A 71 0.84 -4.56 8.11
CA GLU A 71 0.59 -4.16 9.49
C GLU A 71 0.10 -2.72 9.50
N GLN A 72 -1.06 -2.45 10.09
CA GLN A 72 -1.63 -1.12 10.19
C GLN A 72 -1.82 -0.76 11.66
N ARG A 73 -1.32 0.42 12.06
CA ARG A 73 -1.68 1.01 13.33
C ARG A 73 -3.04 1.67 13.21
N THR A 74 -3.88 1.47 14.21
CA THR A 74 -5.20 2.08 14.33
C THR A 74 -5.33 2.74 15.69
N SER A 75 -6.44 3.44 15.94
CA SER A 75 -6.71 4.04 17.25
C SER A 75 -6.91 3.02 18.38
N VAL A 76 -7.18 1.75 18.04
CA VAL A 76 -7.49 0.68 18.99
C VAL A 76 -6.39 -0.37 19.11
N GLY A 77 -5.35 -0.32 18.28
CA GLY A 77 -4.26 -1.27 18.32
C GLY A 77 -3.53 -1.43 16.99
N VAL A 78 -3.04 -2.64 16.75
CA VAL A 78 -2.31 -3.01 15.53
C VAL A 78 -3.09 -4.12 14.84
N ASP A 79 -3.51 -3.87 13.61
CA ASP A 79 -4.12 -4.88 12.75
C ASP A 79 -3.04 -5.49 11.84
N ARG A 80 -3.05 -6.82 11.73
CA ARG A 80 -2.07 -7.58 10.94
C ARG A 80 -2.76 -8.49 9.95
N PHE A 81 -2.31 -8.41 8.70
CA PHE A 81 -2.79 -9.24 7.62
C PHE A 81 -1.63 -9.92 6.92
N GLU A 82 -1.71 -11.23 6.77
CA GLU A 82 -0.66 -12.05 6.15
C GLU A 82 -1.12 -12.65 4.83
N ASN A 83 -0.15 -12.98 3.98
CA ASN A 83 -0.37 -13.65 2.69
C ASN A 83 -1.42 -12.92 1.82
N MET A 84 -1.42 -11.58 1.89
CA MET A 84 -2.36 -10.77 1.14
C MET A 84 -1.93 -10.65 -0.32
N SER A 85 -2.90 -10.67 -1.23
CA SER A 85 -2.70 -10.14 -2.57
C SER A 85 -2.62 -8.63 -2.53
N LEU A 86 -1.96 -8.04 -3.52
CA LEU A 86 -1.84 -6.58 -3.63
C LEU A 86 -3.21 -5.89 -3.73
N ASN A 87 -4.16 -6.51 -4.42
CA ASN A 87 -5.54 -6.02 -4.51
C ASN A 87 -6.23 -6.00 -3.13
N ARG A 88 -5.92 -6.96 -2.24
CA ARG A 88 -6.46 -6.95 -0.88
C ARG A 88 -5.86 -5.82 -0.04
N VAL A 89 -4.57 -5.52 -0.22
CA VAL A 89 -3.93 -4.34 0.40
C VAL A 89 -4.64 -3.06 -0.03
N GLN A 90 -4.92 -2.91 -1.32
CA GLN A 90 -5.63 -1.74 -1.85
C GLN A 90 -7.02 -1.54 -1.22
N ARG A 91 -7.78 -2.62 -1.00
CA ARG A 91 -9.09 -2.51 -0.33
C ARG A 91 -8.96 -2.05 1.11
N VAL A 92 -7.98 -2.55 1.85
CA VAL A 92 -7.74 -2.13 3.24
C VAL A 92 -7.37 -0.65 3.32
N LEU A 93 -6.59 -0.15 2.36
CA LEU A 93 -6.18 1.26 2.30
C LEU A 93 -7.26 2.20 1.73
N GLY A 94 -8.09 1.71 0.81
CA GLY A 94 -9.05 2.51 0.06
C GLY A 94 -10.39 2.74 0.75
N GLY A 95 -10.71 1.96 1.79
CA GLY A 95 -12.03 1.94 2.44
C GLY A 95 -13.00 1.00 1.75
#